data_AF-A0A837L1S7-F1
#
_entry.id   AF-A0A837L1S7-F1
#
_cell.length_a   1.000
_cell.length_b   1.000
_cell.length_c   1.000
_cell.angle_alpha   90.00
_cell.angle_beta   90.00
_cell.angle_gamma   90.00
#
_symmetry.space_group_name_H-M   'P 1'
#
loop_
_entity.id
_entity.type
_entity.pdbx_description
1 polymer ?
#
loop_
_entity_poly.entity_id
_entity_poly.type
_entity_poly.pdbx_seq_one_letter_code
_entity_poly.pdbx_strand_id
1 'polypeptide(L)'
;SVCTQSKNHQKVITRHLWKDDLEVCEDIRHQRGMKERYQQRKETIERLFGTAKEYHNLRYTRLRGKSKMEATLGLTLACLNMKKYSKIMAGIVFLVCLKVIISRPIVITIVKEKTSWINIPVCLQSERSYYSSFFFIFLYLLCFLYNQ
;
A
#
# COMPACT_ATOMS: atom_id res chain seq x y z
N SER A 1 43.25 50.10 3.91
CA SER A 1 42.27 49.04 3.60
C SER A 1 41.27 48.93 4.75
N VAL A 2 40.19 49.71 4.72
CA VAL A 2 39.16 49.70 5.78
C VAL A 2 37.97 48.92 5.24
N CYS A 3 37.83 47.67 5.68
CA CYS A 3 36.92 46.71 5.05
C CYS A 3 35.93 46.15 6.08
N THR A 4 34.98 46.98 6.51
CA THR A 4 33.63 46.55 6.96
C THR A 4 32.70 47.77 6.99
N GLN A 5 31.54 47.72 6.32
CA GLN A 5 30.50 48.77 6.36
C GLN A 5 29.63 48.75 7.65
N SER A 6 30.06 47.99 8.68
CA SER A 6 29.34 47.88 9.96
C SER A 6 29.65 49.10 10.82
N LYS A 7 28.61 49.84 11.26
CA LYS A 7 28.76 51.02 12.15
C LYS A 7 29.55 50.68 13.41
N ASN A 8 29.40 49.46 13.92
CA ASN A 8 30.05 49.00 15.14
C ASN A 8 31.40 48.31 14.89
N HIS A 9 31.88 48.27 13.63
CA HIS A 9 33.13 47.60 13.22
C HIS A 9 33.24 46.14 13.69
N GLN A 10 32.10 45.51 13.99
CA GLN A 10 32.01 44.14 14.46
C GLN A 10 31.50 43.23 13.34
N LYS A 11 32.16 42.08 13.17
CA LYS A 11 31.74 41.03 12.24
C LYS A 11 30.51 40.32 12.80
N VAL A 12 29.33 40.67 12.30
CA VAL A 12 28.08 39.97 12.61
C VAL A 12 27.93 38.81 11.61
N ILE A 13 27.89 37.58 12.11
CA ILE A 13 27.64 36.39 11.28
C ILE A 13 26.23 35.88 11.60
N THR A 14 25.29 36.09 10.70
CA THR A 14 23.94 35.52 10.79
C THR A 14 23.95 34.13 10.18
N ARG A 15 23.70 33.10 10.99
CA ARG A 15 23.56 31.71 10.54
C ARG A 15 22.19 31.20 10.94
N HIS A 16 21.56 30.45 10.05
CA HIS A 16 20.34 29.73 10.40
C HIS A 16 20.71 28.54 11.28
N LEU A 17 19.99 28.32 12.38
CA LEU A 17 20.33 27.30 13.37
C LEU A 17 20.43 25.89 12.78
N TRP A 18 19.62 25.63 11.72
CA TRP A 18 19.54 24.33 11.04
C TRP A 18 20.23 24.32 9.69
N LYS A 19 21.14 25.27 9.44
CA LYS A 19 21.79 25.37 8.12
C LYS A 19 22.61 24.12 7.82
N ASP A 20 23.36 23.66 8.80
CA ASP A 20 24.23 22.48 8.67
C ASP A 20 23.39 21.21 8.36
N ASP A 21 22.26 21.03 9.06
CA ASP A 21 21.35 19.90 8.82
C ASP A 21 20.70 19.95 7.43
N LEU A 22 20.36 21.16 6.95
CA LEU A 22 19.78 21.36 5.61
C LEU A 22 20.80 21.03 4.51
N GLU A 23 22.06 21.42 4.70
CA GLU A 23 23.16 21.11 3.77
C GLU A 23 23.36 19.59 3.68
N VAL A 24 23.39 18.87 4.81
CA VAL A 24 23.47 17.39 4.84
C VAL A 24 22.28 16.74 4.11
N CYS A 25 21.06 17.23 4.32
CA CYS A 25 19.88 16.70 3.63
C CYS A 25 19.97 16.89 2.11
N GLU A 26 20.50 18.03 1.67
CA GLU A 26 20.65 18.36 0.27
C GLU A 26 21.72 17.50 -0.41
N ASP A 27 22.83 17.20 0.29
CA ASP A 27 23.85 16.26 -0.17
C ASP A 27 23.28 14.85 -0.37
N ILE A 28 22.49 14.36 0.62
CA ILE A 28 21.80 13.06 0.54
C ILE A 28 20.83 13.02 -0.66
N ARG A 29 20.16 14.13 -0.97
CA ARG A 29 19.21 14.22 -2.09
C ARG A 29 19.87 14.00 -3.45
N HIS A 30 21.11 14.47 -3.62
CA HIS A 30 21.86 14.36 -4.86
C HIS A 30 22.64 13.04 -5.01
N GLN A 31 22.66 12.21 -3.97
CA GLN A 31 23.30 10.90 -4.01
C GLN A 31 22.63 9.95 -5.02
N ARG A 32 23.43 9.07 -5.64
CA ARG A 32 22.94 8.09 -6.64
C ARG A 32 21.91 7.16 -6.01
N GLY A 33 20.74 7.01 -6.65
CA GLY A 33 19.59 6.23 -6.15
C GLY A 33 18.67 6.98 -5.18
N MET A 34 19.16 8.02 -4.49
CA MET A 34 18.34 8.82 -3.57
C MET A 34 17.40 9.76 -4.31
N LYS A 35 17.82 10.29 -5.47
CA LYS A 35 16.99 11.16 -6.31
C LYS A 35 15.64 10.52 -6.69
N GLU A 36 15.63 9.24 -7.04
CA GLU A 36 14.41 8.52 -7.41
C GLU A 36 13.50 8.29 -6.20
N ARG A 37 14.05 7.85 -5.06
CA ARG A 37 13.30 7.73 -3.81
C ARG A 37 12.70 9.07 -3.37
N TYR A 38 13.47 10.15 -3.54
CA TYR A 38 13.03 11.50 -3.20
C TYR A 38 11.88 11.97 -4.10
N GLN A 39 11.90 11.59 -5.38
CA GLN A 39 10.79 11.84 -6.31
C GLN A 39 9.53 11.05 -5.91
N GLN A 40 9.68 9.76 -5.61
CA GLN A 40 8.57 8.92 -5.14
C GLN A 40 7.94 9.44 -3.83
N ARG A 41 8.74 10.04 -2.93
CA ARG A 41 8.23 10.66 -1.69
C ARG A 41 7.21 11.77 -1.97
N LYS A 42 7.47 12.62 -2.96
CA LYS A 42 6.56 13.72 -3.33
C LYS A 42 5.21 13.19 -3.82
N GLU A 43 5.26 12.12 -4.61
CA GLU A 43 4.06 11.54 -5.21
C GLU A 43 3.25 10.69 -4.22
N THR A 44 3.93 10.01 -3.30
CA THR A 44 3.28 9.09 -2.34
C THR A 44 3.04 9.75 -1.00
N ILE A 45 4.11 10.13 -0.29
CA ILE A 45 4.08 10.60 1.09
C ILE A 45 3.49 12.00 1.18
N GLU A 46 3.99 12.96 0.40
CA GLU A 46 3.50 14.35 0.47
C GLU A 46 2.04 14.44 0.00
N ARG A 47 1.66 13.67 -1.03
CA ARG A 47 0.27 13.55 -1.46
C ARG A 47 -0.62 12.94 -0.38
N LEU A 48 -0.17 11.89 0.31
CA LEU A 48 -0.89 11.30 1.43
C LEU A 48 -1.10 12.32 2.56
N PHE A 49 -0.06 13.06 2.94
CA PHE A 49 -0.16 14.12 3.93
C PHE A 49 -1.10 15.25 3.49
N GLY A 50 -1.09 15.64 2.21
CA GLY A 50 -2.05 16.59 1.65
C GLY A 50 -3.49 16.10 1.84
N THR A 51 -3.78 14.86 1.45
CA THR A 51 -5.13 14.28 1.65
C THR A 51 -5.51 14.18 3.12
N ALA A 52 -4.56 13.86 4.00
CA ALA A 52 -4.84 13.77 5.42
C ALA A 52 -5.15 15.15 6.03
N LYS A 53 -4.46 16.19 5.57
CA LYS A 53 -4.75 17.58 5.97
C LYS A 53 -6.16 18.01 5.58
N GLU A 54 -6.59 17.71 4.35
CA GLU A 54 -7.94 18.05 3.88
C GLU A 54 -9.04 17.19 4.52
N TYR A 55 -8.98 15.88 4.30
CA TYR A 55 -10.09 14.97 4.63
C TYR A 55 -10.15 14.62 6.13
N HIS A 56 -9.03 14.67 6.84
CA HIS A 56 -8.98 14.36 8.27
C HIS A 56 -8.81 15.62 9.14
N ASN A 57 -8.99 16.81 8.56
CA ASN A 57 -8.95 18.10 9.24
C ASN A 57 -7.64 18.37 10.01
N LEU A 58 -6.52 17.87 9.50
CA LEU A 58 -5.21 18.06 10.13
C LEU A 58 -4.55 19.41 9.80
N ARG A 59 -5.27 20.31 9.10
CA ARG A 59 -4.84 21.71 8.92
C ARG A 59 -4.83 22.49 10.24
N TYR A 60 -5.74 22.18 11.15
CA TYR A 60 -5.89 22.87 12.43
C TYR A 60 -6.00 21.87 13.59
N THR A 61 -5.41 22.24 14.73
CA THR A 61 -5.48 21.44 15.95
C THR A 61 -6.82 21.70 16.66
N ARG A 62 -7.75 20.74 16.56
CA ARG A 62 -9.05 20.84 17.24
C ARG A 62 -9.01 20.39 18.70
N LEU A 63 -8.00 19.62 19.08
CA LEU A 63 -7.81 19.12 20.43
C LEU A 63 -6.67 19.85 21.13
N ARG A 64 -6.86 20.14 22.42
CA ARG A 64 -5.82 20.74 23.27
C ARG A 64 -5.04 19.65 23.99
N GLY A 65 -3.71 19.73 23.93
CA GLY A 65 -2.78 18.82 24.59
C GLY A 65 -2.07 17.87 23.62
N LYS A 66 -0.78 17.64 23.86
CA LYS A 66 0.10 16.85 22.98
C LYS A 66 -0.38 15.40 22.82
N SER A 67 -0.70 14.73 23.93
CA SER A 67 -1.15 13.33 23.92
C SER A 67 -2.42 13.11 23.09
N LYS A 68 -3.40 14.02 23.18
CA LYS A 68 -4.65 13.94 22.42
C LYS A 68 -4.43 14.12 20.91
N MET A 69 -3.55 15.04 20.54
CA MET A 69 -3.17 15.24 19.14
C MET A 69 -2.38 14.05 18.58
N GLU A 70 -1.44 13.50 19.34
CA GLU A 70 -0.68 12.31 18.96
C GLU A 70 -1.59 11.11 18.74
N ALA A 71 -2.55 10.87 19.65
CA ALA A 71 -3.52 9.78 19.49
C ALA A 71 -4.39 9.95 18.22
N THR A 72 -4.84 11.17 17.93
CA THR A 72 -5.66 11.48 16.75
C THR A 72 -4.88 11.30 15.45
N LEU A 73 -3.63 11.76 15.41
CA LEU A 73 -2.73 11.57 14.28
C LEU A 73 -2.40 10.08 14.08
N GLY A 74 -2.08 9.37 15.16
CA GLY A 74 -1.78 7.94 15.15
C GLY A 74 -2.94 7.11 14.61
N LEU A 75 -4.17 7.37 15.08
CA LEU A 75 -5.37 6.70 14.58
C LEU A 75 -5.60 6.99 13.09
N THR A 76 -5.45 8.26 12.69
CA THR A 76 -5.61 8.67 11.28
C THR A 76 -4.62 7.93 10.38
N LEU A 77 -3.35 7.89 10.79
CA LEU A 77 -2.29 7.20 10.03
C LEU A 77 -2.53 5.68 9.98
N ALA A 78 -2.98 5.08 11.08
CA ALA A 78 -3.34 3.67 11.12
C ALA A 78 -4.47 3.35 10.12
N CYS A 79 -5.52 4.17 10.09
CA CYS A 79 -6.61 4.03 9.13
C CYS A 79 -6.15 4.17 7.67
N LEU A 80 -5.28 5.14 7.38
CA LEU A 80 -4.72 5.30 6.03
C LEU A 80 -3.87 4.11 5.61
N ASN A 81 -3.09 3.53 6.53
CA ASN A 81 -2.32 2.33 6.28
C ASN A 81 -3.23 1.12 6.02
N MET A 82 -4.27 0.90 6.83
CA MET A 82 -5.24 -0.17 6.61
C MET A 82 -5.94 -0.04 5.25
N LYS A 83 -6.32 1.18 4.86
CA LYS A 83 -6.90 1.45 3.54
C LYS A 83 -5.93 1.10 2.40
N LYS A 84 -4.64 1.37 2.57
CA LYS A 84 -3.61 0.99 1.59
C LYS A 84 -3.51 -0.53 1.45
N TYR A 85 -3.45 -1.26 2.57
CA TYR A 85 -3.40 -2.73 2.56
C TYR A 85 -4.66 -3.35 1.93
N SER A 86 -5.85 -2.86 2.27
CA SER A 86 -7.11 -3.33 1.68
C SER A 86 -7.10 -3.24 0.15
N LYS A 87 -6.63 -2.10 -0.41
CA LYS A 87 -6.51 -1.93 -1.86
C LYS A 87 -5.53 -2.91 -2.51
N ILE A 88 -4.40 -3.19 -1.86
CA ILE A 88 -3.41 -4.15 -2.35
C ILE A 88 -4.01 -5.56 -2.35
N MET A 89 -4.67 -5.95 -1.25
CA MET A 89 -5.31 -7.25 -1.13
C MET A 89 -6.42 -7.45 -2.17
N ALA A 90 -7.27 -6.44 -2.39
CA ALA A 90 -8.30 -6.51 -3.43
C ALA A 90 -7.70 -6.74 -4.82
N GLY A 91 -6.59 -6.07 -5.16
CA GLY A 91 -5.87 -6.30 -6.41
C GLY A 91 -5.31 -7.72 -6.53
N ILE A 92 -4.75 -8.28 -5.46
CA ILE A 92 -4.24 -9.66 -5.46
C ILE A 92 -5.37 -10.66 -5.65
N VAL A 93 -6.49 -10.49 -4.94
CA VAL A 93 -7.68 -11.37 -5.09
C VAL A 93 -8.20 -11.33 -6.51
N PHE A 94 -8.26 -10.15 -7.13
CA PHE A 94 -8.67 -9.99 -8.53
C PHE A 94 -7.78 -10.79 -9.49
N LEU A 95 -6.45 -10.73 -9.31
CA LEU A 95 -5.50 -11.49 -10.13
C LEU A 95 -5.63 -13.01 -9.93
N VAL A 96 -5.86 -13.46 -8.70
CA VAL A 96 -6.09 -14.88 -8.39
C VAL A 96 -7.37 -15.38 -9.07
N CYS A 97 -8.47 -14.63 -8.95
CA CYS A 97 -9.73 -14.96 -9.61
C CYS A 97 -9.58 -15.06 -11.13
N LEU A 98 -8.88 -14.12 -11.76
CA LEU A 98 -8.57 -14.16 -13.20
C LEU A 98 -7.80 -15.43 -13.58
N LYS A 99 -6.76 -15.81 -12.81
CA LYS A 99 -6.00 -17.04 -13.06
C LYS A 99 -6.86 -18.30 -12.93
N VAL A 100 -7.77 -18.34 -11.95
CA VAL A 100 -8.71 -19.46 -11.79
C VAL A 100 -9.67 -19.55 -12.97
N ILE A 101 -10.19 -18.42 -13.46
CA ILE A 101 -11.10 -18.38 -14.61
C ILE A 101 -10.41 -18.88 -15.89
N ILE A 102 -9.16 -18.46 -16.13
CA ILE A 102 -8.39 -18.86 -17.33
C ILE A 102 -7.97 -20.35 -17.28
N SER A 103 -7.63 -20.86 -16.10
CA SER A 103 -7.23 -22.28 -15.94
C SER A 103 -8.40 -23.26 -15.87
N ARG A 104 -9.59 -22.80 -15.46
CA ARG A 104 -10.83 -23.60 -15.40
C ARG A 104 -11.14 -24.39 -16.68
N PRO A 105 -11.16 -23.81 -17.90
CA PRO A 105 -11.47 -24.57 -19.11
C PRO A 105 -10.48 -25.69 -19.40
N ILE A 106 -9.18 -25.48 -19.16
CA ILE A 106 -8.12 -26.47 -19.37
C ILE A 106 -8.29 -27.66 -18.41
N VAL A 107 -8.60 -27.38 -17.15
CA VAL A 107 -8.86 -28.43 -16.15
C VAL A 107 -10.11 -29.23 -16.52
N ILE A 108 -11.18 -28.56 -16.98
CA ILE A 108 -12.42 -29.24 -17.42
C ILE A 108 -12.14 -30.15 -18.62
N THR A 109 -11.34 -29.72 -19.60
CA THR A 109 -10.99 -30.55 -20.75
C THR A 109 -10.17 -31.78 -20.35
N ILE A 110 -9.18 -31.63 -19.46
CA ILE A 110 -8.37 -32.76 -18.94
C ILE A 110 -9.24 -33.75 -18.14
N VAL A 111 -10.15 -33.24 -17.30
CA VAL A 111 -11.06 -34.10 -16.52
C VAL A 111 -12.02 -34.85 -17.45
N LYS A 112 -12.59 -34.18 -18.46
CA LYS A 112 -13.45 -34.83 -19.47
C LYS A 112 -12.71 -35.95 -20.21
N GLU A 113 -11.49 -35.67 -20.66
CA GLU A 113 -10.62 -36.65 -21.30
C GLU A 113 -10.38 -37.85 -20.38
N LYS A 114 -10.00 -37.62 -19.11
CA LYS A 114 -9.79 -38.69 -18.13
C LYS A 114 -11.07 -39.51 -17.85
N THR A 115 -12.24 -38.88 -17.76
CA THR A 115 -13.52 -39.60 -17.62
C THR A 115 -13.91 -40.39 -18.87
N SER A 116 -13.52 -39.96 -20.09
CA SER A 116 -13.75 -40.76 -21.30
C SER A 116 -12.89 -42.02 -21.35
N TRP A 117 -11.64 -41.98 -20.85
CA TRP A 117 -10.80 -43.16 -20.71
C TRP A 117 -11.30 -44.13 -19.62
N ILE A 118 -11.89 -43.60 -18.53
CA ILE A 118 -12.44 -44.40 -17.43
C ILE A 118 -13.77 -45.08 -17.81
N ASN A 119 -14.58 -44.48 -18.71
CA ASN A 119 -15.83 -45.06 -19.20
C ASN A 119 -15.64 -46.16 -20.27
N ILE A 120 -14.39 -46.60 -20.51
CA ILE A 120 -14.11 -47.87 -21.17
C ILE A 120 -14.51 -48.97 -20.18
N PRO A 121 -15.41 -49.90 -20.51
CA PRO A 121 -16.05 -50.77 -19.53
C PRO A 121 -15.04 -51.74 -18.92
N VAL A 122 -14.54 -51.42 -17.72
CA VAL A 122 -13.86 -52.34 -16.82
C VAL A 122 -14.63 -52.33 -15.50
N CYS A 123 -15.13 -53.50 -15.12
CA CYS A 123 -16.08 -53.68 -14.03
C CYS A 123 -15.42 -53.51 -12.65
N LEU A 124 -15.90 -52.55 -11.83
CA LEU A 124 -16.40 -52.70 -10.44
C LEU A 124 -16.13 -51.48 -9.53
N GLN A 125 -17.18 -51.16 -8.76
CA GLN A 125 -17.22 -50.58 -7.40
C GLN A 125 -16.88 -49.08 -7.17
N SER A 126 -17.95 -48.32 -6.86
CA SER A 126 -18.07 -47.22 -5.87
C SER A 126 -16.84 -46.31 -5.60
N GLU A 127 -16.90 -45.04 -6.04
CA GLU A 127 -16.25 -43.94 -5.32
C GLU A 127 -17.11 -42.65 -5.28
N ARG A 128 -17.30 -42.14 -4.06
CA ARG A 128 -18.04 -40.92 -3.71
C ARG A 128 -17.37 -39.67 -4.27
N SER A 129 -18.16 -38.80 -4.90
CA SER A 129 -17.76 -37.47 -5.37
C SER A 129 -17.42 -36.50 -4.23
N TYR A 130 -16.13 -36.22 -4.03
CA TYR A 130 -15.59 -35.19 -3.11
C TYR A 130 -15.38 -33.81 -3.77
N TYR A 131 -16.05 -33.50 -4.90
CA TYR A 131 -15.81 -32.26 -5.65
C TYR A 131 -16.87 -31.17 -5.50
N SER A 132 -17.96 -31.43 -4.77
CA SER A 132 -18.98 -30.41 -4.50
C SER A 132 -18.50 -29.35 -3.49
N SER A 133 -17.62 -29.72 -2.56
CA SER A 133 -17.21 -28.83 -1.46
C SER A 133 -16.30 -27.66 -1.87
N PHE A 134 -15.46 -27.83 -2.90
CA PHE A 134 -14.50 -26.78 -3.28
C PHE A 134 -15.14 -25.62 -4.06
N PHE A 135 -16.25 -25.88 -4.76
CA PHE A 135 -16.99 -24.85 -5.50
C PHE A 135 -17.82 -23.96 -4.58
N PHE A 136 -18.42 -24.54 -3.53
CA PHE A 136 -19.21 -23.79 -2.55
C PHE A 136 -18.37 -22.84 -1.70
N ILE A 137 -17.15 -23.22 -1.32
CA ILE A 137 -16.24 -22.36 -0.54
C ILE A 137 -15.85 -21.11 -1.33
N PHE A 138 -15.58 -21.25 -2.64
CA PHE A 138 -15.18 -20.14 -3.49
C PHE A 138 -16.34 -19.14 -3.72
N LEU A 139 -17.57 -19.63 -3.85
CA LEU A 139 -18.75 -18.78 -3.97
C LEU A 139 -19.09 -18.04 -2.67
N TYR A 140 -18.93 -18.70 -1.52
CA TYR A 140 -19.12 -18.08 -0.20
C TYR A 140 -18.13 -16.94 0.07
N LEU A 141 -16.84 -17.13 -0.29
CA LEU A 141 -15.81 -16.09 -0.17
C LEU A 141 -16.07 -14.89 -1.07
N LEU A 142 -16.53 -15.12 -2.31
CA LEU A 142 -16.93 -14.06 -3.23
C LEU A 142 -18.16 -13.29 -2.73
N CYS A 143 -19.15 -13.99 -2.16
CA CYS A 143 -20.36 -13.36 -1.63
C CYS A 143 -20.09 -12.54 -0.36
N PHE A 144 -19.15 -12.98 0.49
CA PHE A 144 -18.71 -12.25 1.68
C PHE A 144 -17.88 -11.00 1.33
N LEU A 145 -17.04 -11.07 0.30
CA LEU A 145 -16.24 -9.93 -0.18
C LEU A 145 -17.05 -8.89 -0.96
N TYR A 146 -18.23 -9.25 -1.49
CA TYR A 146 -19.07 -8.34 -2.30
C TYR A 146 -20.18 -7.64 -1.49
N ASN A 147 -20.52 -8.15 -0.29
CA ASN A 147 -21.54 -7.57 0.61
C ASN A 147 -20.96 -6.72 1.76
N GLN A 148 -19.71 -6.24 1.65
CA GLN A 148 -19.08 -5.34 2.61
C GLN A 148 -18.54 -4.09 1.90
#